data_AF-A0A660MWT9-F1
#
_entry.id   AF-A0A660MWT9-F1
#
_cell.length_a   1.000
_cell.length_b   1.000
_cell.length_c   1.000
_cell.angle_alpha   90.00
_cell.angle_beta   90.00
_cell.angle_gamma   90.00
#
_symmetry.space_group_name_H-M   'P 1'
#
loop_
_entity.id
_entity.type
_entity.pdbx_description
1 polymer ?
#
loop_
_entity_poly.entity_id
_entity_poly.type
_entity_poly.pdbx_seq_one_letter_code
_entity_poly.pdbx_strand_id
1 'polypeptide(L)'
;MAKTLKKYRKKLFEFKSLSKNSLAISLKNPRLRAVYSIIKMKKIGLEVARPSQSSSRRLWVLRGIFGVLVFFAFVFFSLYARLTGWFLSPNKIDIFNDLDQISFYFWVIDPEISRQLLTLDDVVKSYLRGENVLKSKEEELLQLWQYARSQKNYLSKMGFSNYERIFQMLDDAWPLREEIFQLLGRDKNYNYLIPLQNSNEARPNGGFFGSFAFVSLSGGHIEDLQVVDSYLPDYISPNSRVNLPGWIVDILGSRAVGFIAGNKFGFTDKDGQNLKLLYEKIFHTDFDPEKKARLFKPDERNKLFKKDIKGVVFLDSELITYLLPSFRQKAWEWQFVNANIDLIRGAVLSNKKDLYIKDLNSYLKQNALRMASAAINTVQELLHKGYVNVYLSNVSAQMWGFLQAYDLTTVYQPDMLYLWNINTAFNKSDGFLKKQVEIQDLNGVVVASSDQKKFSIKNIASGEYKLVITYTFDLPKSYQDEMLALQEKYHIKMTDRERYILSLQDFSADPSMPRHWRETREMIYFPPEWKIGAIHGDFREYASFNADFTHGVTYLTEITQNPHTNRVEIQISVP
;
A
#
# COMPACT_ATOMS: atom_id res chain seq x y z
N MET A 1 -29.86 -29.24 -13.13
CA MET A 1 -28.38 -29.34 -13.23
C MET A 1 -27.83 -30.66 -13.82
N ALA A 2 -28.64 -31.58 -14.36
CA ALA A 2 -28.15 -32.88 -14.86
C ALA A 2 -27.77 -32.93 -16.36
N LYS A 3 -28.00 -31.86 -17.14
CA LYS A 3 -27.67 -31.82 -18.59
C LYS A 3 -26.32 -31.16 -18.91
N THR A 4 -25.72 -30.41 -17.98
CA THR A 4 -24.43 -29.72 -18.20
C THR A 4 -23.22 -30.64 -17.99
N LEU A 5 -23.34 -31.69 -17.16
CA LEU A 5 -22.28 -32.68 -16.90
C LEU A 5 -21.96 -33.59 -18.11
N LYS A 6 -22.86 -33.70 -19.09
CA LYS A 6 -22.64 -34.54 -20.29
C LYS A 6 -21.75 -33.85 -21.34
N LYS A 7 -21.60 -32.52 -21.27
CA LYS A 7 -20.79 -31.73 -22.22
C LYS A 7 -19.29 -31.71 -21.85
N TYR A 8 -18.94 -31.87 -20.57
CA TYR A 8 -17.55 -31.91 -20.11
C TYR A 8 -16.85 -33.27 -20.28
N ARG A 9 -17.60 -34.38 -20.37
CA ARG A 9 -17.03 -35.72 -20.57
C ARG A 9 -16.46 -35.96 -21.98
N LYS A 10 -16.78 -35.11 -22.96
CA LYS A 10 -16.33 -35.26 -24.36
C LYS A 10 -15.01 -34.52 -24.67
N LYS A 11 -14.50 -33.68 -23.75
CA LYS A 11 -13.24 -32.93 -23.93
C LYS A 11 -12.02 -33.54 -23.22
N LEU A 12 -12.19 -34.61 -22.44
CA LEU A 12 -11.10 -35.26 -21.69
C LEU A 12 -10.52 -36.52 -22.38
N PHE A 13 -11.02 -36.89 -23.56
CA PHE A 13 -10.59 -38.08 -24.30
C PHE A 13 -10.22 -37.73 -25.76
N GLU A 14 -9.33 -36.76 -25.93
CA GLU A 14 -8.52 -36.60 -27.14
C GLU A 14 -7.07 -36.29 -26.74
N PHE A 15 -6.36 -37.32 -26.29
CA PHE A 15 -4.90 -37.40 -26.40
C PHE A 15 -4.56 -38.81 -26.90
N LYS A 16 -4.58 -38.95 -28.22
CA LYS A 16 -4.01 -40.09 -28.93
C LYS A 16 -2.57 -39.74 -29.31
N SER A 17 -1.72 -40.76 -29.20
CA SER A 17 -0.35 -40.89 -29.71
C SER A 17 0.71 -39.94 -29.16
N LEU A 18 1.59 -40.48 -28.32
CA LEU A 18 3.04 -40.28 -28.42
C LEU A 18 3.78 -41.49 -27.81
N SER A 19 4.52 -42.17 -28.70
CA SER A 19 5.61 -43.14 -28.56
C SER A 19 5.58 -44.25 -27.49
N LYS A 20 5.29 -45.48 -27.96
CA LYS A 20 6.07 -46.67 -27.61
C LYS A 20 7.50 -46.47 -28.16
N ASN A 21 8.47 -46.08 -27.33
CA ASN A 21 9.94 -46.28 -27.51
C ASN A 21 10.76 -45.41 -26.54
N SER A 22 10.53 -45.54 -25.23
CA SER A 22 11.45 -44.96 -24.22
C SER A 22 11.65 -45.84 -22.99
N LEU A 23 11.22 -47.12 -23.03
CA LEU A 23 11.58 -48.13 -22.05
C LEU A 23 12.64 -49.08 -22.62
N ALA A 24 13.81 -48.50 -22.91
CA ALA A 24 15.04 -49.25 -23.08
C ALA A 24 16.18 -48.42 -22.48
N ILE A 25 16.91 -49.05 -21.56
CA ILE A 25 18.23 -48.65 -21.03
C ILE A 25 18.20 -47.58 -19.93
N SER A 26 18.17 -48.04 -18.67
CA SER A 26 19.26 -47.80 -17.70
C SER A 26 18.85 -48.23 -16.29
N LEU A 27 18.96 -49.52 -15.98
CA LEU A 27 19.14 -50.00 -14.60
C LEU A 27 20.16 -51.15 -14.64
N LYS A 28 21.44 -50.77 -14.70
CA LYS A 28 22.57 -51.63 -14.34
C LYS A 28 22.61 -51.72 -12.81
N ASN A 29 21.97 -52.72 -12.22
CA ASN A 29 22.27 -53.13 -10.85
C ASN A 29 22.40 -54.67 -10.77
N PRO A 30 23.63 -55.22 -10.66
CA PRO A 30 23.90 -56.65 -10.75
C PRO A 30 23.63 -57.48 -9.46
N ARG A 31 22.95 -56.93 -8.44
CA ARG A 31 22.72 -57.65 -7.16
C ARG A 31 21.35 -58.33 -6.98
N LEU A 32 20.50 -58.38 -8.01
CA LEU A 32 19.20 -59.08 -7.93
C LEU A 32 19.06 -60.29 -8.88
N ARG A 33 20.18 -60.76 -9.47
CA ARG A 33 20.22 -61.94 -10.36
C ARG A 33 20.34 -63.30 -9.66
N ALA A 34 20.38 -63.36 -8.33
CA ALA A 34 20.69 -64.59 -7.59
C ALA A 34 19.50 -65.28 -6.90
N VAL A 35 18.25 -64.92 -7.21
CA VAL A 35 17.05 -65.55 -6.60
C VAL A 35 16.13 -66.23 -7.62
N TYR A 36 16.49 -66.24 -8.92
CA TYR A 36 15.67 -66.81 -10.00
C TYR A 36 16.38 -67.89 -10.83
N SER A 37 17.08 -68.82 -10.18
CA SER A 37 17.68 -69.96 -10.89
C SER A 37 17.82 -71.21 -10.02
N ILE A 38 16.72 -71.83 -9.61
CA ILE A 38 16.69 -73.26 -9.24
C ILE A 38 15.30 -73.78 -9.65
N ILE A 39 15.30 -74.94 -10.32
CA ILE A 39 14.19 -75.75 -10.85
C ILE A 39 13.73 -75.40 -12.27
N LYS A 40 14.53 -75.90 -13.23
CA LYS A 40 14.11 -76.27 -14.58
C LYS A 40 13.52 -77.69 -14.54
N MET A 41 12.25 -77.79 -14.93
CA MET A 41 11.58 -78.88 -15.64
C MET A 41 11.96 -80.35 -15.34
N LYS A 42 11.00 -81.09 -14.76
CA LYS A 42 10.65 -82.43 -15.24
C LYS A 42 9.17 -82.44 -15.63
N LYS A 43 8.91 -82.68 -16.92
CA LYS A 43 7.57 -82.93 -17.49
C LYS A 43 6.99 -84.20 -16.87
N ILE A 44 5.87 -84.08 -16.19
CA ILE A 44 4.89 -85.17 -16.07
C ILE A 44 3.54 -84.54 -16.40
N GLY A 45 2.91 -85.04 -17.46
CA GLY A 45 1.63 -84.55 -17.95
C GLY A 45 0.53 -84.82 -16.94
N LEU A 46 -0.33 -83.82 -16.75
CA LEU A 46 -1.66 -84.01 -16.18
C LEU A 46 -2.61 -83.00 -16.81
N GLU A 47 -3.77 -83.55 -17.13
CA GLU A 47 -4.82 -83.09 -18.02
C GLU A 47 -5.29 -81.65 -17.83
N VAL A 48 -5.74 -81.09 -18.96
CA VAL A 48 -6.43 -79.82 -19.07
C VAL A 48 -7.78 -79.89 -18.36
N ALA A 49 -7.85 -79.38 -17.12
CA ALA A 49 -9.12 -78.97 -16.54
C ALA A 49 -9.52 -77.60 -17.11
N ARG A 50 -10.54 -77.56 -17.97
CA ARG A 50 -11.17 -76.32 -18.43
C ARG A 50 -11.76 -75.58 -17.21
N PRO A 51 -11.36 -74.33 -16.91
CA PRO A 51 -12.04 -73.56 -15.88
C PRO A 51 -13.43 -73.20 -16.36
N SER A 52 -14.45 -73.50 -15.55
CA SER A 52 -15.84 -73.16 -15.81
C SER A 52 -16.02 -71.65 -15.99
N GLN A 53 -16.86 -71.24 -16.96
CA GLN A 53 -17.20 -69.83 -17.27
C GLN A 53 -17.73 -69.03 -16.05
N SER A 54 -18.12 -69.69 -14.97
CA SER A 54 -18.60 -69.09 -13.72
C SER A 54 -17.48 -68.42 -12.90
N SER A 55 -16.25 -68.96 -12.95
CA SER A 55 -15.10 -68.46 -12.18
C SER A 55 -14.55 -67.13 -12.73
N SER A 56 -14.58 -66.93 -14.06
CA SER A 56 -14.03 -65.73 -14.70
C SER A 56 -14.86 -64.48 -14.43
N ARG A 57 -16.19 -64.63 -14.29
CA ARG A 57 -17.11 -63.52 -13.99
C ARG A 57 -16.94 -63.03 -12.56
N ARG A 58 -16.81 -63.93 -11.58
CA ARG A 58 -16.50 -63.56 -10.18
C ARG A 58 -15.12 -62.90 -10.05
N LEU A 59 -14.10 -63.41 -10.76
CA LEU A 59 -12.79 -62.79 -10.79
C LEU A 59 -12.81 -61.39 -11.44
N TRP A 60 -13.61 -61.19 -12.49
CA TRP A 60 -13.79 -59.89 -13.15
C TRP A 60 -14.51 -58.89 -12.26
N VAL A 61 -15.55 -59.32 -11.54
CA VAL A 61 -16.25 -58.47 -10.57
C VAL A 61 -15.33 -58.09 -9.42
N LEU A 62 -14.55 -59.03 -8.86
CA LEU A 62 -13.57 -58.74 -7.82
C LEU A 62 -12.45 -57.81 -8.29
N ARG A 63 -11.95 -57.98 -9.53
CA ARG A 63 -10.98 -57.06 -10.15
C ARG A 63 -11.58 -55.67 -10.41
N GLY A 64 -12.86 -55.61 -10.79
CA GLY A 64 -13.60 -54.36 -10.93
C GLY A 64 -13.77 -53.63 -9.60
N ILE A 65 -14.19 -54.33 -8.55
CA ILE A 65 -14.33 -53.79 -7.18
C ILE A 65 -12.97 -53.34 -6.66
N PHE A 66 -11.91 -54.14 -6.83
CA PHE A 66 -10.55 -53.77 -6.44
C PHE A 66 -10.05 -52.54 -7.21
N GLY A 67 -10.29 -52.47 -8.53
CA GLY A 67 -9.95 -51.29 -9.34
C GLY A 67 -10.70 -50.03 -8.89
N VAL A 68 -11.97 -50.15 -8.52
CA VAL A 68 -12.77 -49.04 -7.97
C VAL A 68 -12.24 -48.61 -6.60
N LEU A 69 -11.92 -49.54 -5.70
CA LEU A 69 -11.35 -49.24 -4.38
C LEU A 69 -9.98 -48.57 -4.50
N VAL A 70 -9.11 -49.05 -5.39
CA VAL A 70 -7.80 -48.42 -5.66
C VAL A 70 -7.99 -47.02 -6.24
N PHE A 71 -8.92 -46.83 -7.18
CA PHE A 71 -9.23 -45.51 -7.71
C PHE A 71 -9.71 -44.54 -6.62
N PHE A 72 -10.65 -44.96 -5.77
CA PHE A 72 -11.11 -44.15 -4.64
C PHE A 72 -10.01 -43.89 -3.62
N ALA A 73 -9.13 -44.86 -3.35
CA ALA A 73 -7.96 -44.67 -2.48
C ALA A 73 -7.00 -43.65 -3.07
N PHE A 74 -6.68 -43.68 -4.37
CA PHE A 74 -5.84 -42.69 -5.01
C PHE A 74 -6.48 -41.29 -5.04
N VAL A 75 -7.79 -41.20 -5.28
CA VAL A 75 -8.53 -39.94 -5.17
C VAL A 75 -8.47 -39.42 -3.74
N PHE A 76 -8.67 -40.29 -2.74
CA PHE A 76 -8.60 -39.93 -1.33
C PHE A 76 -7.18 -39.51 -0.91
N PHE A 77 -6.14 -40.21 -1.34
CA PHE A 77 -4.74 -39.85 -1.06
C PHE A 77 -4.29 -38.61 -1.81
N SER A 78 -4.75 -38.38 -3.04
CA SER A 78 -4.47 -37.16 -3.78
C SER A 78 -5.22 -35.97 -3.18
N LEU A 79 -6.46 -36.15 -2.75
CA LEU A 79 -7.22 -35.18 -1.98
C LEU A 79 -6.53 -34.90 -0.64
N TYR A 80 -6.15 -35.94 0.10
CA TYR A 80 -5.43 -35.83 1.37
C TYR A 80 -4.07 -35.16 1.20
N ALA A 81 -3.28 -35.50 0.18
CA ALA A 81 -1.99 -34.88 -0.11
C ALA A 81 -2.14 -33.40 -0.52
N ARG A 82 -3.19 -33.08 -1.29
CA ARG A 82 -3.51 -31.70 -1.66
C ARG A 82 -4.02 -30.91 -0.47
N LEU A 83 -4.87 -31.51 0.37
CA LEU A 83 -5.34 -30.95 1.63
C LEU A 83 -4.19 -30.76 2.61
N THR A 84 -3.31 -31.74 2.81
CA THR A 84 -2.15 -31.62 3.71
C THR A 84 -1.12 -30.63 3.19
N GLY A 85 -0.81 -30.64 1.88
CA GLY A 85 0.05 -29.63 1.27
C GLY A 85 -0.52 -28.20 1.40
N TRP A 86 -1.84 -28.06 1.41
CA TRP A 86 -2.54 -26.80 1.61
C TRP A 86 -2.64 -26.39 3.10
N PHE A 87 -3.01 -27.32 4.00
CA PHE A 87 -3.08 -27.12 5.45
C PHE A 87 -1.71 -26.82 6.08
N LEU A 88 -0.62 -27.30 5.47
CA LEU A 88 0.76 -27.10 5.92
C LEU A 88 1.47 -25.93 5.19
N SER A 89 0.82 -25.28 4.22
CA SER A 89 1.34 -24.05 3.62
C SER A 89 1.23 -22.89 4.64
N PRO A 90 2.26 -22.05 4.81
CA PRO A 90 2.19 -20.88 5.69
C PRO A 90 1.16 -19.84 5.24
N ASN A 91 0.84 -19.80 3.93
CA ASN A 91 -0.05 -18.81 3.31
C ASN A 91 -1.30 -19.51 2.78
N LYS A 92 -2.35 -19.61 3.61
CA LYS A 92 -3.39 -20.66 3.49
C LYS A 92 -4.59 -20.33 2.59
N ILE A 93 -5.06 -19.10 2.51
CA ILE A 93 -6.31 -18.78 1.78
C ILE A 93 -6.18 -17.39 1.13
N ASP A 94 -6.14 -17.33 -0.20
CA ASP A 94 -6.33 -16.09 -0.95
C ASP A 94 -7.79 -16.01 -1.40
N ILE A 95 -8.58 -15.21 -0.66
CA ILE A 95 -10.01 -15.03 -0.91
C ILE A 95 -10.32 -14.32 -2.24
N PHE A 96 -9.32 -13.92 -3.03
CA PHE A 96 -9.53 -13.25 -4.32
C PHE A 96 -9.43 -14.15 -5.54
N ASN A 97 -8.84 -15.34 -5.40
CA ASN A 97 -8.55 -16.20 -6.55
C ASN A 97 -9.38 -17.49 -6.58
N ASP A 98 -9.83 -18.02 -5.44
CA ASP A 98 -10.34 -19.40 -5.36
C ASP A 98 -11.59 -19.60 -4.47
N LEU A 99 -12.43 -18.58 -4.20
CA LEU A 99 -13.55 -18.68 -3.24
C LEU A 99 -14.48 -19.89 -3.46
N ASP A 100 -14.84 -20.17 -4.72
CA ASP A 100 -15.65 -21.34 -5.10
C ASP A 100 -14.94 -22.67 -4.80
N GLN A 101 -13.63 -22.73 -4.96
CA GLN A 101 -12.83 -23.92 -4.67
C GLN A 101 -12.60 -24.09 -3.17
N ILE A 102 -12.34 -22.98 -2.45
CA ILE A 102 -12.16 -22.95 -1.00
C ILE A 102 -13.47 -23.36 -0.30
N SER A 103 -14.62 -22.82 -0.73
CA SER A 103 -15.92 -23.17 -0.17
C SER A 103 -16.23 -24.67 -0.34
N PHE A 104 -15.86 -25.28 -1.46
CA PHE A 104 -16.00 -26.73 -1.67
C PHE A 104 -15.18 -27.55 -0.67
N TYR A 105 -13.96 -27.12 -0.33
CA TYR A 105 -13.16 -27.81 0.68
C TYR A 105 -13.78 -27.70 2.08
N PHE A 106 -14.28 -26.52 2.43
CA PHE A 106 -14.96 -26.32 3.71
C PHE A 106 -16.31 -27.04 3.77
N TRP A 107 -16.96 -27.35 2.64
CA TRP A 107 -18.26 -28.03 2.66
C TRP A 107 -18.28 -29.33 3.48
N VAL A 108 -17.16 -30.07 3.49
CA VAL A 108 -17.01 -31.31 4.26
C VAL A 108 -16.47 -31.07 5.67
N ILE A 109 -15.67 -30.02 5.87
CA ILE A 109 -14.96 -29.76 7.12
C ILE A 109 -15.80 -28.89 8.06
N ASP A 110 -16.36 -27.81 7.52
CA ASP A 110 -17.24 -26.87 8.19
C ASP A 110 -18.25 -26.27 7.19
N PRO A 111 -19.49 -26.79 7.15
CA PRO A 111 -20.53 -26.31 6.25
C PRO A 111 -20.90 -24.83 6.45
N GLU A 112 -20.68 -24.30 7.66
CA GLU A 112 -20.97 -22.90 7.96
C GLU A 112 -19.94 -21.99 7.31
N ILE A 113 -18.64 -22.30 7.43
CA ILE A 113 -17.59 -21.55 6.70
C ILE A 113 -17.83 -21.63 5.20
N SER A 114 -18.19 -22.81 4.68
CA SER A 114 -18.54 -22.98 3.27
C SER A 114 -19.69 -22.05 2.84
N ARG A 115 -20.76 -21.99 3.64
CA ARG A 115 -21.90 -21.10 3.41
C ARG A 115 -21.48 -19.63 3.37
N GLN A 116 -20.68 -19.19 4.34
CA GLN A 116 -20.22 -17.80 4.43
C GLN A 116 -19.32 -17.43 3.24
N LEU A 117 -18.45 -18.34 2.79
CA LEU A 117 -17.63 -18.13 1.59
C LEU A 117 -18.48 -18.03 0.31
N LEU A 118 -19.54 -18.81 0.20
CA LEU A 118 -20.49 -18.72 -0.92
C LEU A 118 -21.30 -17.41 -0.88
N THR A 119 -21.71 -16.96 0.31
CA THR A 119 -22.35 -15.65 0.49
C THR A 119 -21.40 -14.52 0.10
N LEU A 120 -20.12 -14.57 0.53
CA LEU A 120 -19.11 -13.60 0.13
C LEU A 120 -18.91 -13.58 -1.39
N ASP A 121 -18.82 -14.75 -2.01
CA ASP A 121 -18.68 -14.88 -3.47
C ASP A 121 -19.89 -14.28 -4.22
N ASP A 122 -21.13 -14.49 -3.75
CA ASP A 122 -22.33 -13.87 -4.34
C ASP A 122 -22.32 -12.34 -4.22
N VAL A 123 -21.90 -11.81 -3.07
CA VAL A 123 -21.70 -10.36 -2.87
C VAL A 123 -20.64 -9.82 -3.82
N VAL A 124 -19.49 -10.49 -3.94
CA VAL A 124 -18.41 -10.10 -4.86
C VAL A 124 -18.88 -10.13 -6.31
N LYS A 125 -19.59 -11.18 -6.73
CA LYS A 125 -20.16 -11.29 -8.09
C LYS A 125 -21.18 -10.18 -8.35
N SER A 126 -22.01 -9.82 -7.37
CA SER A 126 -22.96 -8.70 -7.46
C SER A 126 -22.24 -7.36 -7.58
N TYR A 127 -21.20 -7.14 -6.78
CA TYR A 127 -20.33 -5.97 -6.87
C TYR A 127 -19.70 -5.87 -8.26
N LEU A 128 -19.07 -6.94 -8.77
CA LEU A 128 -18.44 -6.94 -10.08
C LEU A 128 -19.41 -6.72 -11.26
N ARG A 129 -20.71 -6.96 -11.07
CA ARG A 129 -21.77 -6.60 -12.03
C ARG A 129 -22.18 -5.11 -11.97
N GLY A 130 -21.60 -4.34 -11.06
CA GLY A 130 -21.90 -2.92 -10.86
C GLY A 130 -23.11 -2.66 -9.96
N GLU A 131 -23.56 -3.65 -9.18
CA GLU A 131 -24.65 -3.44 -8.23
C GLU A 131 -24.18 -2.59 -7.04
N ASN A 132 -25.10 -1.76 -6.52
CA ASN A 132 -24.94 -1.13 -5.21
C ASN A 132 -25.16 -2.17 -4.11
N VAL A 133 -24.12 -2.95 -3.83
CA VAL A 133 -24.17 -4.05 -2.85
C VAL A 133 -24.43 -3.55 -1.42
N LEU A 134 -24.14 -2.28 -1.14
CA LEU A 134 -24.47 -1.66 0.15
C LEU A 134 -25.98 -1.52 0.38
N LYS A 135 -26.80 -1.67 -0.68
CA LYS A 135 -28.26 -1.74 -0.62
C LYS A 135 -28.80 -3.11 -1.02
N SER A 136 -28.37 -3.63 -2.16
CA SER A 136 -28.91 -4.88 -2.72
C SER A 136 -28.46 -6.12 -1.95
N LYS A 137 -27.35 -6.01 -1.20
CA LYS A 137 -26.71 -7.08 -0.44
C LYS A 137 -26.41 -6.68 1.01
N GLU A 138 -27.18 -5.74 1.55
CA GLU A 138 -26.94 -5.21 2.90
C GLU A 138 -27.06 -6.29 3.98
N GLU A 139 -28.10 -7.13 3.91
CA GLU A 139 -28.31 -8.22 4.86
C GLU A 139 -27.15 -9.24 4.80
N GLU A 140 -26.72 -9.63 3.59
CA GLU A 140 -25.61 -10.54 3.39
C GLU A 140 -24.28 -9.96 3.91
N LEU A 141 -24.02 -8.67 3.65
CA LEU A 141 -22.84 -7.98 4.17
C LEU A 141 -22.83 -7.93 5.70
N LEU A 142 -23.96 -7.61 6.32
CA LEU A 142 -24.09 -7.57 7.77
C LEU A 142 -23.95 -8.96 8.39
N GLN A 143 -24.49 -10.00 7.75
CA GLN A 143 -24.32 -11.39 8.17
C GLN A 143 -22.84 -11.80 8.11
N LEU A 144 -22.17 -11.54 6.99
CA LEU A 144 -20.74 -11.85 6.80
C LEU A 144 -19.89 -11.15 7.87
N TRP A 145 -20.14 -9.87 8.10
CA TRP A 145 -19.45 -9.08 9.11
C TRP A 145 -19.71 -9.63 10.53
N GLN A 146 -20.96 -9.90 10.88
CA GLN A 146 -21.31 -10.47 12.18
C GLN A 146 -20.64 -11.83 12.41
N TYR A 147 -20.59 -12.67 11.37
CA TYR A 147 -19.92 -13.96 11.43
C TYR A 147 -18.41 -13.80 11.64
N ALA A 148 -17.75 -12.96 10.83
CA ALA A 148 -16.32 -12.69 10.93
C ALA A 148 -15.92 -12.19 12.33
N ARG A 149 -16.73 -11.31 12.92
CA ARG A 149 -16.54 -10.82 14.29
C ARG A 149 -16.74 -11.93 15.33
N SER A 150 -17.90 -12.57 15.32
CA SER A 150 -18.27 -13.55 16.37
C SER A 150 -17.42 -14.81 16.34
N GLN A 151 -16.85 -15.15 15.18
CA GLN A 151 -16.05 -16.35 14.96
C GLN A 151 -14.56 -16.05 14.74
N LYS A 152 -14.06 -14.84 15.03
CA LYS A 152 -12.66 -14.43 14.81
C LYS A 152 -11.64 -15.51 15.22
N ASN A 153 -11.70 -15.96 16.48
CA ASN A 153 -10.76 -16.95 17.02
C ASN A 153 -10.87 -18.32 16.33
N TYR A 154 -12.08 -18.68 15.90
CA TYR A 154 -12.31 -19.92 15.19
C TYR A 154 -11.80 -19.85 13.75
N LEU A 155 -12.11 -18.77 13.03
CA LEU A 155 -11.61 -18.50 11.68
C LEU A 155 -10.07 -18.49 11.63
N SER A 156 -9.41 -17.87 12.60
CA SER A 156 -7.95 -17.91 12.71
C SER A 156 -7.40 -19.34 12.80
N LYS A 157 -8.02 -20.21 13.60
CA LYS A 157 -7.64 -21.64 13.72
C LYS A 157 -7.92 -22.43 12.44
N MET A 158 -8.93 -22.03 11.68
CA MET A 158 -9.35 -22.66 10.41
C MET A 158 -8.53 -22.19 9.20
N GLY A 159 -7.45 -21.44 9.40
CA GLY A 159 -6.52 -21.04 8.34
C GLY A 159 -6.69 -19.60 7.84
N PHE A 160 -7.57 -18.80 8.47
CA PHE A 160 -7.72 -17.38 8.19
C PHE A 160 -6.89 -16.49 9.13
N SER A 161 -5.83 -17.03 9.76
CA SER A 161 -5.00 -16.28 10.71
C SER A 161 -4.41 -14.99 10.14
N ASN A 162 -4.12 -14.95 8.83
CA ASN A 162 -3.61 -13.76 8.15
C ASN A 162 -4.61 -12.59 8.13
N TYR A 163 -5.89 -12.87 8.41
CA TYR A 163 -6.97 -11.88 8.45
C TYR A 163 -7.35 -11.50 9.88
N GLU A 164 -6.63 -11.97 10.91
CA GLU A 164 -7.01 -11.73 12.31
C GLU A 164 -7.12 -10.23 12.65
N ARG A 165 -6.21 -9.41 12.13
CA ARG A 165 -6.27 -7.95 12.30
C ARG A 165 -7.49 -7.34 11.61
N ILE A 166 -7.87 -7.84 10.43
CA ILE A 166 -9.09 -7.42 9.72
C ILE A 166 -10.31 -7.78 10.55
N PHE A 167 -10.36 -8.99 11.11
CA PHE A 167 -11.47 -9.38 11.98
C PHE A 167 -11.58 -8.48 13.22
N GLN A 168 -10.44 -8.06 13.80
CA GLN A 168 -10.44 -7.07 14.88
C GLN A 168 -10.95 -5.70 14.41
N MET A 169 -10.48 -5.22 13.26
CA MET A 169 -10.95 -3.96 12.67
C MET A 169 -12.45 -3.97 12.42
N LEU A 170 -12.97 -5.08 11.88
CA LEU A 170 -14.38 -5.29 11.67
C LEU A 170 -15.14 -5.27 13.00
N ASP A 171 -14.64 -5.93 14.05
CA ASP A 171 -15.25 -5.86 15.38
C ASP A 171 -15.35 -4.41 15.89
N ASP A 172 -14.22 -3.71 15.90
CA ASP A 172 -14.13 -2.32 16.38
C ASP A 172 -14.98 -1.36 15.53
N ALA A 173 -15.11 -1.64 14.23
CA ALA A 173 -15.89 -0.84 13.30
C ALA A 173 -17.39 -1.18 13.28
N TRP A 174 -17.85 -2.24 13.95
CA TRP A 174 -19.27 -2.63 13.92
C TRP A 174 -20.25 -1.53 14.35
N PRO A 175 -19.97 -0.73 15.41
CA PRO A 175 -20.83 0.39 15.77
C PRO A 175 -20.92 1.44 14.65
N LEU A 176 -19.91 1.50 13.78
CA LEU A 176 -19.76 2.48 12.69
C LEU A 176 -20.32 2.00 11.35
N ARG A 177 -20.87 0.77 11.25
CA ARG A 177 -21.28 0.16 9.97
C ARG A 177 -22.18 1.04 9.10
N GLU A 178 -23.17 1.72 9.69
CA GLU A 178 -24.06 2.63 8.96
C GLU A 178 -23.30 3.83 8.39
N GLU A 179 -22.43 4.43 9.20
CA GLU A 179 -21.61 5.56 8.78
C GLU A 179 -20.61 5.13 7.69
N ILE A 180 -20.01 3.94 7.81
CA ILE A 180 -19.12 3.37 6.79
C ILE A 180 -19.86 3.14 5.47
N PHE A 181 -21.05 2.52 5.50
CA PHE A 181 -21.85 2.31 4.30
C PHE A 181 -22.26 3.63 3.65
N GLN A 182 -22.61 4.64 4.47
CA GLN A 182 -22.84 5.98 3.96
C GLN A 182 -21.58 6.54 3.30
N LEU A 183 -20.41 6.54 3.96
CA LEU A 183 -19.15 7.05 3.41
C LEU A 183 -18.73 6.36 2.09
N LEU A 184 -19.07 5.08 1.92
CA LEU A 184 -18.87 4.32 0.69
C LEU A 184 -19.93 4.59 -0.39
N GLY A 185 -20.86 5.50 -0.13
CA GLY A 185 -21.83 6.02 -1.09
C GLY A 185 -23.10 5.18 -1.22
N ARG A 186 -23.55 4.48 -0.16
CA ARG A 186 -24.79 3.68 -0.17
C ARG A 186 -25.97 4.47 -0.75
N ASP A 187 -26.18 5.68 -0.25
CA ASP A 187 -27.38 6.48 -0.56
C ASP A 187 -27.15 7.62 -1.54
N LYS A 188 -25.92 8.13 -1.63
CA LYS A 188 -25.54 9.23 -2.50
C LYS A 188 -24.05 9.18 -2.81
N ASN A 189 -23.64 9.91 -3.84
CA ASN A 189 -22.24 10.02 -4.21
C ASN A 189 -21.46 10.83 -3.16
N TYR A 190 -20.30 10.32 -2.77
CA TYR A 190 -19.33 11.04 -1.96
C TYR A 190 -18.04 11.25 -2.73
N ASN A 191 -17.46 12.44 -2.59
CA ASN A 191 -16.22 12.76 -3.28
C ASN A 191 -15.06 12.88 -2.31
N TYR A 192 -13.90 12.40 -2.73
CA TYR A 192 -12.68 12.40 -1.94
C TYR A 192 -11.56 13.02 -2.75
N LEU A 193 -10.78 13.86 -2.06
CA LEU A 193 -9.54 14.41 -2.60
C LEU A 193 -8.40 13.50 -2.16
N ILE A 194 -7.55 13.07 -3.09
CA ILE A 194 -6.44 12.17 -2.81
C ILE A 194 -5.12 12.79 -3.27
N PRO A 195 -4.41 13.56 -2.41
CA PRO A 195 -3.06 14.02 -2.72
C PRO A 195 -2.13 12.82 -2.94
N LEU A 196 -1.46 12.77 -4.08
CA LEU A 196 -0.49 11.73 -4.42
C LEU A 196 0.91 12.22 -4.05
N GLN A 197 1.38 11.81 -2.88
CA GLN A 197 2.57 12.38 -2.25
C GLN A 197 3.83 11.66 -2.67
N ASN A 198 4.86 12.42 -3.02
CA ASN A 198 6.19 11.92 -3.33
C ASN A 198 7.06 11.99 -2.08
N SER A 199 7.35 10.84 -1.49
CA SER A 199 8.21 10.65 -0.32
C SER A 199 9.64 11.17 -0.51
N ASN A 200 10.15 11.22 -1.75
CA ASN A 200 11.52 11.67 -2.04
C ASN A 200 11.70 13.19 -1.88
N GLU A 201 10.61 13.94 -1.70
CA GLU A 201 10.62 15.37 -1.39
C GLU A 201 9.76 15.59 -0.14
N ALA A 202 10.38 15.47 1.02
CA ALA A 202 9.69 15.35 2.29
C ALA A 202 8.87 16.60 2.65
N ARG A 203 7.65 16.34 3.15
CA ARG A 203 6.78 17.32 3.80
C ARG A 203 6.29 16.72 5.13
N PRO A 204 5.84 17.55 6.09
CA PRO A 204 5.42 17.08 7.41
C PRO A 204 4.42 15.93 7.37
N ASN A 205 3.34 16.06 6.60
CA ASN A 205 2.31 15.03 6.49
C ASN A 205 2.53 14.11 5.29
N GLY A 206 3.77 13.61 5.08
CA GLY A 206 4.12 12.69 3.99
C GLY A 206 5.20 13.26 3.07
N GLY A 207 4.77 13.73 1.89
CA GLY A 207 5.65 14.26 0.85
C GLY A 207 5.00 15.36 0.02
N PHE A 208 5.78 15.97 -0.87
CA PHE A 208 5.26 16.92 -1.85
C PHE A 208 4.35 16.20 -2.86
N PHE A 209 3.17 16.74 -3.13
CA PHE A 209 2.27 16.15 -4.12
C PHE A 209 2.28 16.95 -5.42
N GLY A 210 2.82 16.35 -6.47
CA GLY A 210 2.78 16.88 -7.84
C GLY A 210 1.43 16.66 -8.53
N SER A 211 0.58 15.82 -7.97
CA SER A 211 -0.76 15.55 -8.51
C SER A 211 -1.69 15.16 -7.39
N PHE A 212 -2.98 15.27 -7.65
CA PHE A 212 -4.01 14.74 -6.77
C PHE A 212 -5.05 13.99 -7.62
N ALA A 213 -5.62 12.94 -7.05
CA ALA A 213 -6.79 12.30 -7.63
C ALA A 213 -8.06 12.86 -7.00
N PHE A 214 -9.07 13.04 -7.83
CA PHE A 214 -10.43 13.25 -7.42
C PHE A 214 -11.17 11.92 -7.59
N VAL A 215 -11.79 11.41 -6.52
CA VAL A 215 -12.47 10.12 -6.51
C VAL A 215 -13.92 10.29 -6.07
N SER A 216 -14.86 9.84 -6.90
CA SER A 216 -16.28 9.73 -6.52
C SER A 216 -16.62 8.28 -6.16
N LEU A 217 -17.19 8.09 -4.98
CA LEU A 217 -17.71 6.82 -4.50
C LEU A 217 -19.24 6.80 -4.53
N SER A 218 -19.81 5.69 -4.98
CA SER A 218 -21.25 5.44 -5.03
C SER A 218 -21.51 3.93 -5.00
N GLY A 219 -22.39 3.49 -4.11
CA GLY A 219 -22.74 2.08 -3.93
C GLY A 219 -21.57 1.14 -3.66
N GLY A 220 -20.49 1.65 -3.04
CA GLY A 220 -19.24 0.93 -2.81
C GLY A 220 -18.25 0.97 -3.99
N HIS A 221 -18.63 1.55 -5.12
CA HIS A 221 -17.80 1.63 -6.32
C HIS A 221 -17.07 2.96 -6.43
N ILE A 222 -15.89 2.93 -7.04
CA ILE A 222 -15.27 4.12 -7.63
C ILE A 222 -15.96 4.37 -8.97
N GLU A 223 -16.86 5.35 -9.03
CA GLU A 223 -17.55 5.74 -10.27
C GLU A 223 -16.66 6.62 -11.17
N ASP A 224 -15.82 7.44 -10.55
CA ASP A 224 -14.99 8.42 -11.24
C ASP A 224 -13.64 8.54 -10.52
N LEU A 225 -12.56 8.48 -11.28
CA LEU A 225 -11.20 8.73 -10.82
C LEU A 225 -10.48 9.61 -11.82
N GLN A 226 -10.11 10.80 -11.39
CA GLN A 226 -9.42 11.78 -12.23
C GLN A 226 -8.16 12.26 -11.55
N VAL A 227 -7.01 12.01 -12.18
CA VAL A 227 -5.73 12.53 -11.72
C VAL A 227 -5.48 13.89 -12.37
N VAL A 228 -5.18 14.88 -11.54
CA VAL A 228 -5.04 16.29 -11.91
C VAL A 228 -3.69 16.82 -11.43
N ASP A 229 -3.10 17.72 -12.20
CA ASP A 229 -1.88 18.44 -11.82
C ASP A 229 -2.14 19.34 -10.60
N SER A 230 -1.32 19.25 -9.56
CA SER A 230 -1.43 20.08 -8.36
C SER A 230 -1.15 21.57 -8.57
N TYR A 231 -0.56 21.97 -9.71
CA TYR A 231 -0.38 23.38 -10.08
C TYR A 231 -1.62 24.02 -10.71
N LEU A 232 -2.54 23.21 -11.25
CA LEU A 232 -3.75 23.74 -11.88
C LEU A 232 -4.60 24.60 -10.93
N PRO A 233 -4.87 24.19 -9.66
CA PRO A 233 -5.59 25.01 -8.70
C PRO A 233 -5.00 26.42 -8.53
N ASP A 234 -3.67 26.51 -8.31
CA ASP A 234 -2.99 27.81 -8.14
C ASP A 234 -2.95 28.61 -9.46
N TYR A 235 -2.98 27.96 -10.63
CA TYR A 235 -3.06 28.65 -11.91
C TYR A 235 -4.44 29.28 -12.18
N ILE A 236 -5.52 28.56 -11.85
CA ILE A 236 -6.90 29.04 -12.07
C ILE A 236 -7.39 29.97 -10.97
N SER A 237 -6.83 29.86 -9.77
CA SER A 237 -7.09 30.80 -8.67
C SER A 237 -5.84 31.09 -7.83
N PRO A 238 -4.95 31.97 -8.34
CA PRO A 238 -3.67 32.26 -7.69
C PRO A 238 -3.80 33.02 -6.37
N ASN A 239 -4.98 33.53 -6.02
CA ASN A 239 -5.20 34.28 -4.79
C ASN A 239 -5.95 33.48 -3.72
N SER A 240 -6.45 32.27 -4.03
CA SER A 240 -7.06 31.41 -3.02
C SER A 240 -5.99 30.91 -2.07
N ARG A 241 -6.07 31.40 -0.83
CA ARG A 241 -5.16 31.03 0.26
C ARG A 241 -5.95 30.70 1.53
N VAL A 242 -5.31 29.92 2.40
CA VAL A 242 -5.70 29.69 3.78
C VAL A 242 -4.65 30.30 4.70
N ASN A 243 -5.09 31.06 5.70
CA ASN A 243 -4.20 31.71 6.64
C ASN A 243 -3.52 30.66 7.52
N LEU A 244 -2.23 30.87 7.76
CA LEU A 244 -1.44 30.05 8.66
C LEU A 244 -1.56 30.61 10.09
N PRO A 245 -1.56 29.75 11.13
CA PRO A 245 -1.40 30.19 12.53
C PRO A 245 -0.12 31.01 12.71
N GLY A 246 -0.14 32.01 13.60
CA GLY A 246 0.98 32.94 13.75
C GLY A 246 2.33 32.25 14.03
N TRP A 247 2.33 31.22 14.86
CA TRP A 247 3.54 30.49 15.26
C TRP A 247 4.27 29.78 14.12
N ILE A 248 3.59 29.45 13.03
CA ILE A 248 4.20 28.76 11.88
C ILE A 248 4.68 29.74 10.80
N VAL A 249 4.25 31.01 10.87
CA VAL A 249 4.60 32.04 9.88
C VAL A 249 6.11 32.29 9.86
N ASP A 250 6.72 32.39 11.04
CA ASP A 250 8.16 32.63 11.17
C ASP A 250 8.99 31.43 10.70
N ILE A 251 8.43 30.22 10.81
CA ILE A 251 9.09 28.96 10.42
C ILE A 251 9.00 28.74 8.91
N LEU A 252 7.83 29.00 8.32
CA LEU A 252 7.57 28.74 6.89
C LEU A 252 7.81 29.95 6.00
N GLY A 253 8.03 31.14 6.58
CA GLY A 253 8.22 32.40 5.85
C GLY A 253 6.97 32.88 5.10
N SER A 254 5.78 32.40 5.45
CA SER A 254 4.53 32.78 4.78
C SER A 254 3.37 32.90 5.76
N ARG A 255 2.52 33.92 5.54
CA ARG A 255 1.28 34.14 6.32
C ARG A 255 0.11 33.28 5.85
N ALA A 256 0.20 32.72 4.65
CA ALA A 256 -0.87 31.93 4.05
C ALA A 256 -0.32 30.90 3.06
N VAL A 257 -1.07 29.83 2.81
CA VAL A 257 -0.68 28.77 1.86
C VAL A 257 -1.71 28.60 0.76
N GLY A 258 -1.22 28.33 -0.45
CA GLY A 258 -2.01 27.90 -1.60
C GLY A 258 -2.18 26.37 -1.62
N PHE A 259 -2.80 25.86 -2.68
CA PHE A 259 -3.19 24.46 -2.75
C PHE A 259 -2.00 23.52 -2.59
N ILE A 260 -0.92 23.76 -3.34
CA ILE A 260 0.27 22.90 -3.37
C ILE A 260 1.06 22.85 -2.04
N ALA A 261 0.77 23.78 -1.13
CA ALA A 261 1.41 23.91 0.17
C ALA A 261 0.46 23.57 1.33
N GLY A 262 -0.71 22.99 1.05
CA GLY A 262 -1.74 22.72 2.06
C GLY A 262 -1.43 21.58 3.05
N ASN A 263 -0.33 20.84 2.88
CA ASN A 263 0.06 19.68 3.72
C ASN A 263 1.33 19.90 4.56
N LYS A 264 1.52 21.13 5.08
CA LYS A 264 2.75 21.57 5.76
C LYS A 264 2.71 21.47 7.29
N PHE A 265 1.66 20.97 7.92
CA PHE A 265 1.56 20.94 9.38
C PHE A 265 2.02 19.61 10.01
N GLY A 266 1.81 18.49 9.33
CA GLY A 266 2.15 17.16 9.83
C GLY A 266 1.02 16.48 10.59
N PHE A 267 -0.08 17.20 10.82
CA PHE A 267 -1.27 16.71 11.49
C PHE A 267 -2.41 16.65 10.49
N THR A 268 -2.92 15.44 10.25
CA THR A 268 -3.90 15.11 9.22
C THR A 268 -5.22 15.86 9.41
N ASP A 269 -5.64 16.12 10.66
CA ASP A 269 -6.82 16.92 10.96
C ASP A 269 -6.72 18.34 10.39
N LYS A 270 -5.53 18.95 10.49
CA LYS A 270 -5.28 20.33 10.02
C LYS A 270 -4.99 20.38 8.53
N ASP A 271 -4.08 19.54 8.07
CA ASP A 271 -3.69 19.49 6.65
C ASP A 271 -4.87 19.08 5.76
N GLY A 272 -5.67 18.09 6.20
CA GLY A 272 -6.86 17.65 5.49
C GLY A 272 -7.95 18.72 5.44
N GLN A 273 -8.19 19.42 6.56
CA GLN A 273 -9.11 20.55 6.60
C GLN A 273 -8.67 21.68 5.65
N ASN A 274 -7.38 22.02 5.65
CA ASN A 274 -6.83 23.05 4.78
C ASN A 274 -6.98 22.71 3.30
N LEU A 275 -6.62 21.49 2.90
CA LEU A 275 -6.76 21.05 1.51
C LEU A 275 -8.22 20.98 1.06
N LYS A 276 -9.12 20.51 1.92
CA LYS A 276 -10.57 20.56 1.65
C LYS A 276 -11.02 22.00 1.40
N LEU A 277 -10.70 22.91 2.32
CA LEU A 277 -11.10 24.31 2.24
C LEU A 277 -10.54 24.99 0.99
N LEU A 278 -9.25 24.79 0.70
CA LEU A 278 -8.61 25.32 -0.50
C LEU A 278 -9.27 24.78 -1.76
N TYR A 279 -9.53 23.47 -1.83
CA TYR A 279 -10.20 22.87 -2.97
C TYR A 279 -11.58 23.49 -3.21
N GLU A 280 -12.44 23.51 -2.18
CA GLU A 280 -13.80 24.02 -2.31
C GLU A 280 -13.78 25.50 -2.68
N LYS A 281 -12.95 26.32 -2.03
CA LYS A 281 -12.75 27.73 -2.38
C LYS A 281 -12.33 27.91 -3.85
N ILE A 282 -11.31 27.18 -4.31
CA ILE A 282 -10.79 27.31 -5.68
C ILE A 282 -11.83 26.86 -6.72
N PHE A 283 -12.44 25.70 -6.52
CA PHE A 283 -13.29 25.06 -7.54
C PHE A 283 -14.77 25.41 -7.43
N HIS A 284 -15.21 26.10 -6.38
CA HIS A 284 -16.60 26.53 -6.20
C HIS A 284 -16.76 28.04 -6.36
N THR A 285 -15.86 28.85 -5.79
CA THR A 285 -16.06 30.30 -5.67
C THR A 285 -15.00 31.14 -6.38
N ASP A 286 -13.72 30.81 -6.25
CA ASP A 286 -12.61 31.74 -6.55
C ASP A 286 -11.96 31.53 -7.93
N PHE A 287 -12.41 30.55 -8.72
CA PHE A 287 -11.82 30.31 -10.03
C PHE A 287 -12.08 31.46 -10.99
N ASP A 288 -11.10 31.72 -11.86
CA ASP A 288 -11.25 32.62 -13.00
C ASP A 288 -12.21 32.00 -14.05
N PRO A 289 -13.36 32.62 -14.35
CA PRO A 289 -14.34 32.08 -15.31
C PRO A 289 -13.81 31.99 -16.74
N GLU A 290 -12.96 32.92 -17.17
CA GLU A 290 -12.37 32.92 -18.51
C GLU A 290 -11.35 31.79 -18.66
N LYS A 291 -10.46 31.63 -17.67
CA LYS A 291 -9.54 30.47 -17.64
C LYS A 291 -10.32 29.17 -17.60
N LYS A 292 -11.37 29.06 -16.79
CA LYS A 292 -12.23 27.88 -16.76
C LYS A 292 -12.84 27.60 -18.13
N ALA A 293 -13.35 28.63 -18.80
CA ALA A 293 -13.98 28.48 -20.11
C ALA A 293 -13.00 28.00 -21.18
N ARG A 294 -11.77 28.52 -21.15
CA ARG A 294 -10.68 28.21 -22.09
C ARG A 294 -10.04 26.85 -21.84
N LEU A 295 -9.85 26.46 -20.59
CA LEU A 295 -9.09 25.26 -20.22
C LEU A 295 -9.94 23.99 -20.19
N PHE A 296 -11.23 24.08 -19.88
CA PHE A 296 -12.09 22.91 -19.69
C PHE A 296 -13.24 22.90 -20.69
N LYS A 297 -13.41 21.74 -21.33
CA LYS A 297 -14.61 21.46 -22.12
C LYS A 297 -15.85 21.50 -21.22
N PRO A 298 -17.04 21.86 -21.75
CA PRO A 298 -18.27 21.89 -20.95
C PRO A 298 -18.50 20.63 -20.11
N ASP A 299 -18.28 19.44 -20.70
CA ASP A 299 -18.47 18.15 -20.02
C ASP A 299 -17.43 17.85 -18.93
N GLU A 300 -16.25 18.46 -19.00
CA GLU A 300 -15.18 18.34 -17.99
C GLU A 300 -15.39 19.31 -16.83
N ARG A 301 -16.13 20.41 -17.02
CA ARG A 301 -16.40 21.38 -15.95
C ARG A 301 -17.20 20.75 -14.80
N ASN A 302 -18.17 19.90 -15.11
CA ASN A 302 -18.99 19.22 -14.10
C ASN A 302 -18.20 18.16 -13.31
N LYS A 303 -17.02 17.77 -13.80
CA LYS A 303 -16.20 16.73 -13.19
C LYS A 303 -15.27 17.24 -12.09
N LEU A 304 -14.86 18.51 -12.15
CA LEU A 304 -13.92 19.11 -11.20
C LEU A 304 -14.50 20.29 -10.40
N PHE A 305 -15.48 21.03 -10.97
CA PHE A 305 -16.02 22.23 -10.31
C PHE A 305 -17.28 21.92 -9.52
N LYS A 306 -17.48 22.65 -8.41
CA LYS A 306 -18.68 22.59 -7.57
C LYS A 306 -19.01 21.19 -7.01
N LYS A 307 -17.97 20.37 -6.78
CA LYS A 307 -18.11 19.08 -6.09
C LYS A 307 -17.71 19.22 -4.63
N ASP A 308 -18.59 18.85 -3.72
CA ASP A 308 -18.31 18.86 -2.28
C ASP A 308 -17.39 17.70 -1.92
N ILE A 309 -16.35 17.97 -1.12
CA ILE A 309 -15.37 16.96 -0.71
C ILE A 309 -15.75 16.43 0.68
N LYS A 310 -16.02 15.13 0.78
CA LYS A 310 -16.31 14.48 2.07
C LYS A 310 -15.06 14.35 2.92
N GLY A 311 -13.93 14.06 2.30
CA GLY A 311 -12.66 13.87 3.00
C GLY A 311 -11.43 13.97 2.09
N VAL A 312 -10.27 14.05 2.73
CA VAL A 312 -8.95 14.05 2.09
C VAL A 312 -8.22 12.78 2.50
N VAL A 313 -7.75 12.00 1.52
CA VAL A 313 -6.98 10.77 1.74
C VAL A 313 -5.57 10.98 1.21
N PHE A 314 -4.62 11.19 2.11
CA PHE A 314 -3.21 11.31 1.79
C PHE A 314 -2.65 9.92 1.48
N LEU A 315 -2.09 9.76 0.28
CA LEU A 315 -1.42 8.53 -0.13
C LEU A 315 0.04 8.81 -0.41
N ASP A 316 0.90 8.18 0.38
CA ASP A 316 2.35 8.20 0.17
C ASP A 316 2.74 7.25 -0.97
N SER A 317 3.65 7.66 -1.86
CA SER A 317 4.19 6.82 -2.93
C SER A 317 4.89 5.57 -2.42
N GLU A 318 5.43 5.57 -1.20
CA GLU A 318 5.99 4.37 -0.58
C GLU A 318 4.94 3.27 -0.36
N LEU A 319 3.66 3.62 -0.21
CA LEU A 319 2.58 2.63 -0.16
C LEU A 319 2.61 1.74 -1.39
N ILE A 320 2.70 2.36 -2.58
CA ILE A 320 2.63 1.64 -3.84
C ILE A 320 3.89 0.81 -4.03
N THR A 321 5.07 1.36 -3.68
CA THR A 321 6.33 0.61 -3.67
C THR A 321 6.28 -0.60 -2.74
N TYR A 322 5.68 -0.45 -1.56
CA TYR A 322 5.55 -1.52 -0.59
C TYR A 322 4.59 -2.62 -1.09
N LEU A 323 3.43 -2.24 -1.66
CA LEU A 323 2.45 -3.18 -2.20
C LEU A 323 2.90 -3.84 -3.52
N LEU A 324 3.74 -3.14 -4.28
CA LEU A 324 4.23 -3.56 -5.59
C LEU A 324 5.69 -3.14 -5.75
N PRO A 325 6.66 -3.97 -5.32
CA PRO A 325 8.08 -3.61 -5.35
C PRO A 325 8.62 -3.19 -6.74
N SER A 326 8.05 -3.72 -7.82
CA SER A 326 8.37 -3.32 -9.20
C SER A 326 7.98 -1.88 -9.54
N PHE A 327 7.13 -1.24 -8.73
CA PHE A 327 6.77 0.16 -8.86
C PHE A 327 7.98 1.09 -8.68
N ARG A 328 8.98 0.71 -7.86
CA ARG A 328 10.13 1.58 -7.57
C ARG A 328 10.87 2.03 -8.83
N GLN A 329 11.21 1.10 -9.71
CA GLN A 329 11.88 1.41 -10.99
C GLN A 329 11.01 2.33 -11.85
N LYS A 330 9.69 2.08 -11.86
CA LYS A 330 8.74 2.89 -12.63
C LYS A 330 8.59 4.31 -12.07
N ALA A 331 8.57 4.45 -10.74
CA ALA A 331 8.57 5.74 -10.07
C ALA A 331 9.83 6.54 -10.37
N TRP A 332 11.01 5.89 -10.40
CA TRP A 332 12.26 6.51 -10.82
C TRP A 332 12.24 6.96 -12.29
N GLU A 333 11.72 6.14 -13.20
CA GLU A 333 11.53 6.52 -14.61
C GLU A 333 10.62 7.75 -14.74
N TRP A 334 9.48 7.80 -14.04
CA TRP A 334 8.60 8.97 -14.08
C TRP A 334 9.24 10.21 -13.46
N GLN A 335 9.99 10.06 -12.37
CA GLN A 335 10.75 11.14 -11.77
C GLN A 335 11.77 11.71 -12.77
N PHE A 336 12.50 10.82 -13.46
CA PHE A 336 13.43 11.19 -14.52
C PHE A 336 12.74 11.93 -15.66
N VAL A 337 11.66 11.37 -16.21
CA VAL A 337 10.91 11.98 -17.32
C VAL A 337 10.38 13.35 -16.92
N ASN A 338 9.80 13.50 -15.73
CA ASN A 338 9.27 14.77 -15.26
C ASN A 338 10.37 15.84 -15.06
N ALA A 339 11.53 15.46 -14.54
CA ALA A 339 12.67 16.38 -14.39
C ALA A 339 13.19 16.85 -15.76
N ASN A 340 13.21 15.94 -16.76
CA ASN A 340 13.85 16.14 -18.05
C ASN A 340 12.89 16.43 -19.21
N ILE A 341 11.59 16.63 -18.96
CA ILE A 341 10.57 16.62 -20.00
C ILE A 341 10.82 17.63 -21.13
N ASP A 342 11.36 18.81 -20.79
CA ASP A 342 11.67 19.85 -21.77
C ASP A 342 12.84 19.43 -22.67
N LEU A 343 13.83 18.73 -22.12
CA LEU A 343 14.96 18.16 -22.87
C LEU A 343 14.50 17.03 -23.78
N ILE A 344 13.64 16.13 -23.27
CA ILE A 344 13.09 14.98 -24.02
C ILE A 344 12.28 15.46 -25.23
N ARG A 345 11.57 16.59 -25.09
CA ARG A 345 10.77 17.18 -26.17
C ARG A 345 11.57 18.09 -27.10
N GLY A 346 12.68 18.64 -26.62
CA GLY A 346 13.37 19.76 -27.26
C GLY A 346 12.57 21.07 -27.23
N ALA A 347 11.59 21.22 -26.33
CA ALA A 347 10.74 22.40 -26.22
C ALA A 347 10.28 22.66 -24.78
N VAL A 348 10.25 23.93 -24.38
CA VAL A 348 9.77 24.36 -23.05
C VAL A 348 8.26 24.58 -23.13
N LEU A 349 7.50 23.65 -22.55
CA LEU A 349 6.03 23.69 -22.53
C LEU A 349 5.51 23.69 -21.09
N SER A 350 4.34 24.28 -20.87
CA SER A 350 3.73 24.38 -19.54
C SER A 350 3.24 23.03 -18.99
N ASN A 351 2.82 22.11 -19.85
CA ASN A 351 2.32 20.80 -19.42
C ASN A 351 3.47 19.80 -19.29
N LYS A 352 4.09 19.75 -18.12
CA LYS A 352 5.24 18.87 -17.84
C LYS A 352 4.86 17.44 -17.45
N LYS A 353 3.56 17.16 -17.29
CA LYS A 353 3.06 16.01 -16.52
C LYS A 353 2.16 15.04 -17.28
N ASP A 354 1.65 15.45 -18.44
CA ASP A 354 0.86 14.62 -19.36
C ASP A 354 1.40 13.21 -19.63
N LEU A 355 2.69 13.06 -19.95
CA LEU A 355 3.27 11.76 -20.29
C LEU A 355 3.22 10.81 -19.09
N TYR A 356 3.61 11.27 -17.91
CA TYR A 356 3.61 10.42 -16.72
C TYR A 356 2.17 10.15 -16.23
N ILE A 357 1.27 11.13 -16.25
CA ILE A 357 -0.10 10.94 -15.71
C ILE A 357 -0.84 9.87 -16.50
N LYS A 358 -0.70 9.89 -17.83
CA LYS A 358 -1.31 8.88 -18.71
C LYS A 358 -0.75 7.49 -18.42
N ASP A 359 0.57 7.38 -18.27
CA ASP A 359 1.24 6.11 -18.01
C ASP A 359 0.94 5.58 -16.60
N LEU A 360 0.91 6.45 -15.58
CA LEU A 360 0.51 6.14 -14.21
C LEU A 360 -0.89 5.52 -14.17
N ASN A 361 -1.86 6.15 -14.82
CA ASN A 361 -3.23 5.62 -14.87
C ASN A 361 -3.30 4.22 -15.50
N SER A 362 -2.57 4.01 -16.60
CA SER A 362 -2.49 2.69 -17.24
C SER A 362 -1.81 1.66 -16.34
N TYR A 363 -0.70 2.03 -15.70
CA TYR A 363 0.08 1.16 -14.82
C TYR A 363 -0.71 0.72 -13.58
N LEU A 364 -1.39 1.65 -12.92
CA LEU A 364 -2.23 1.36 -11.75
C LEU A 364 -3.38 0.42 -12.12
N LYS A 365 -4.04 0.63 -13.27
CA LYS A 365 -5.12 -0.25 -13.75
C LYS A 365 -4.64 -1.66 -14.03
N GLN A 366 -3.47 -1.82 -14.65
CA GLN A 366 -2.89 -3.13 -14.95
C GLN A 366 -2.48 -3.92 -13.70
N ASN A 367 -2.15 -3.22 -12.61
CA ASN A 367 -1.70 -3.83 -11.36
C ASN A 367 -2.76 -3.79 -10.23
N ALA A 368 -3.98 -3.32 -10.51
CA ALA A 368 -5.00 -3.07 -9.48
C ALA A 368 -5.29 -4.31 -8.61
N LEU A 369 -5.50 -5.48 -9.23
CA LEU A 369 -5.77 -6.72 -8.49
C LEU A 369 -4.58 -7.15 -7.61
N ARG A 370 -3.35 -6.99 -8.12
CA ARG A 370 -2.13 -7.32 -7.36
C ARG A 370 -1.98 -6.41 -6.15
N MET A 371 -2.17 -5.10 -6.34
CA MET A 371 -2.12 -4.13 -5.25
C MET A 371 -3.22 -4.37 -4.22
N ALA A 372 -4.44 -4.69 -4.66
CA ALA A 372 -5.56 -5.00 -3.75
C ALA A 372 -5.29 -6.26 -2.92
N SER A 373 -4.84 -7.35 -3.57
CA SER A 373 -4.45 -8.58 -2.88
C SER A 373 -3.30 -8.34 -1.90
N ALA A 374 -2.25 -7.62 -2.33
CA ALA A 374 -1.14 -7.26 -1.45
C ALA A 374 -1.61 -6.43 -0.26
N ALA A 375 -2.48 -5.45 -0.47
CA ALA A 375 -2.95 -4.56 0.59
C ALA A 375 -3.70 -5.31 1.69
N ILE A 376 -4.56 -6.25 1.30
CA ILE A 376 -5.34 -7.04 2.24
C ILE A 376 -4.44 -8.02 3.00
N ASN A 377 -3.50 -8.66 2.31
CA ASN A 377 -2.57 -9.60 2.92
C ASN A 377 -1.53 -8.94 3.83
N THR A 378 -1.31 -7.62 3.70
CA THR A 378 -0.31 -6.87 4.47
C THR A 378 -0.91 -5.78 5.34
N VAL A 379 -2.24 -5.74 5.50
CA VAL A 379 -2.95 -4.66 6.19
C VAL A 379 -2.44 -4.42 7.61
N GLN A 380 -2.00 -5.48 8.30
CA GLN A 380 -1.39 -5.36 9.64
C GLN A 380 -0.14 -4.48 9.64
N GLU A 381 0.71 -4.62 8.63
CA GLU A 381 1.94 -3.83 8.51
C GLU A 381 1.64 -2.42 7.97
N LEU A 382 0.69 -2.29 7.05
CA LEU A 382 0.35 -1.02 6.41
C LEU A 382 -0.14 0.05 7.39
N LEU A 383 -1.01 -0.34 8.32
CA LEU A 383 -1.68 0.60 9.22
C LEU A 383 -0.67 1.36 10.11
N HIS A 384 0.44 0.73 10.48
CA HIS A 384 1.43 1.33 11.38
C HIS A 384 2.53 2.12 10.67
N LYS A 385 2.55 2.14 9.33
CA LYS A 385 3.59 2.84 8.55
C LYS A 385 3.24 4.29 8.22
N GLY A 386 2.00 4.71 8.46
CA GLY A 386 1.55 6.07 8.16
C GLY A 386 1.51 6.40 6.65
N TYR A 387 1.49 5.38 5.79
CA TYR A 387 1.42 5.55 4.34
C TYR A 387 0.06 6.05 3.83
N VAL A 388 -0.98 5.86 4.65
CA VAL A 388 -2.34 6.34 4.39
C VAL A 388 -2.76 7.19 5.58
N ASN A 389 -3.14 8.44 5.31
CA ASN A 389 -3.76 9.30 6.31
C ASN A 389 -5.09 9.85 5.78
N VAL A 390 -6.09 9.91 6.64
CA VAL A 390 -7.47 10.21 6.30
C VAL A 390 -7.97 11.35 7.16
N TYR A 391 -8.51 12.35 6.49
CA TYR A 391 -9.34 13.40 7.06
C TYR A 391 -10.77 13.24 6.56
N LEU A 392 -11.74 13.18 7.46
CA LEU A 392 -13.17 13.16 7.10
C LEU A 392 -13.88 14.35 7.73
N SER A 393 -14.70 15.04 6.94
CA SER A 393 -15.52 16.16 7.42
C SER A 393 -16.89 15.67 7.91
N ASN A 394 -17.37 16.26 9.00
CA ASN A 394 -18.72 16.00 9.56
C ASN A 394 -18.98 14.50 9.74
N VAL A 395 -18.12 13.83 10.51
CA VAL A 395 -18.25 12.42 10.92
C VAL A 395 -18.38 12.33 12.43
N SER A 396 -18.85 11.18 12.93
CA SER A 396 -18.99 10.95 14.36
C SER A 396 -17.65 10.99 15.10
N ALA A 397 -17.68 11.29 16.39
CA ALA A 397 -16.50 11.19 17.25
C ALA A 397 -15.96 9.75 17.31
N GLN A 398 -16.83 8.75 17.16
CA GLN A 398 -16.47 7.34 17.13
C GLN A 398 -15.68 6.99 15.87
N MET A 399 -16.07 7.55 14.71
CA MET A 399 -15.31 7.42 13.46
C MET A 399 -13.92 8.04 13.59
N TRP A 400 -13.82 9.22 14.20
CA TRP A 400 -12.52 9.85 14.48
C TRP A 400 -11.65 8.99 15.41
N GLY A 401 -12.22 8.44 16.49
CA GLY A 401 -11.53 7.53 17.39
C GLY A 401 -11.04 6.26 16.69
N PHE A 402 -11.84 5.70 15.76
CA PHE A 402 -11.44 4.56 14.95
C PHE A 402 -10.24 4.88 14.05
N LEU A 403 -10.27 6.00 13.32
CA LEU A 403 -9.14 6.40 12.47
C LEU A 403 -7.85 6.60 13.28
N GLN A 404 -7.95 7.18 14.49
CA GLN A 404 -6.80 7.35 15.37
C GLN A 404 -6.25 6.02 15.90
N ALA A 405 -7.14 5.11 16.34
CA ALA A 405 -6.74 3.81 16.89
C ALA A 405 -6.02 2.90 15.87
N TYR A 406 -6.20 3.17 14.58
CA TYR A 406 -5.59 2.44 13.48
C TYR A 406 -4.50 3.23 12.73
N ASP A 407 -4.00 4.32 13.31
CA ASP A 407 -2.95 5.16 12.71
C ASP A 407 -3.31 5.71 11.30
N LEU A 408 -4.61 5.75 10.98
CA LEU A 408 -5.15 6.27 9.73
C LEU A 408 -5.34 7.78 9.77
N THR A 409 -5.07 8.43 10.88
CA THR A 409 -5.08 9.89 10.99
C THR A 409 -4.09 10.33 12.05
N THR A 410 -3.39 11.42 11.80
CA THR A 410 -2.43 11.98 12.75
C THR A 410 -3.03 13.21 13.40
N VAL A 411 -3.35 13.10 14.69
CA VAL A 411 -3.71 14.20 15.59
C VAL A 411 -2.68 14.24 16.70
N TYR A 412 -2.42 15.43 17.24
CA TYR A 412 -1.49 15.59 18.34
C TYR A 412 -1.97 14.82 19.59
N GLN A 413 -1.04 14.09 20.21
CA GLN A 413 -1.21 13.38 21.47
C GLN A 413 0.02 13.64 22.35
N PRO A 414 -0.14 13.94 23.65
CA PRO A 414 0.97 14.30 24.54
C PRO A 414 1.91 13.12 24.86
N ASP A 415 1.46 11.89 24.62
CA ASP A 415 2.23 10.65 24.83
C ASP A 415 3.08 10.24 23.62
N MET A 416 3.22 11.14 22.63
CA MET A 416 3.94 10.92 21.38
C MET A 416 4.94 12.06 21.14
N LEU A 417 6.10 11.70 20.58
CA LEU A 417 7.03 12.66 19.99
C LEU A 417 6.80 12.72 18.47
N TYR A 418 6.75 13.92 17.90
CA TYR A 418 6.55 14.13 16.46
C TYR A 418 7.74 14.86 15.84
N LEU A 419 8.27 14.34 14.74
CA LEU A 419 9.45 14.84 14.06
C LEU A 419 9.18 14.97 12.55
N TRP A 420 8.89 16.20 12.13
CA TRP A 420 8.49 16.52 10.76
C TRP A 420 9.62 17.15 9.96
N ASN A 421 9.94 16.54 8.83
CA ASN A 421 10.94 17.03 7.89
C ASN A 421 10.29 17.88 6.79
N ILE A 422 10.91 19.00 6.44
CA ILE A 422 10.54 19.85 5.30
C ILE A 422 11.75 20.01 4.39
N ASN A 423 11.73 19.38 3.21
CA ASN A 423 12.74 19.62 2.20
C ASN A 423 12.66 21.07 1.70
N THR A 424 13.75 21.81 1.84
CA THR A 424 13.89 23.20 1.35
C THR A 424 14.82 23.29 0.13
N ALA A 425 15.60 22.24 -0.15
CA ALA A 425 16.45 22.11 -1.33
C ALA A 425 15.68 21.95 -2.65
N PHE A 426 14.40 21.54 -2.62
CA PHE A 426 13.55 21.28 -3.80
C PHE A 426 14.12 20.23 -4.78
N ASN A 427 14.77 19.20 -4.23
CA ASN A 427 15.25 18.04 -4.97
C ASN A 427 14.67 16.74 -4.41
N LYS A 428 15.16 15.60 -4.90
CA LYS A 428 14.65 14.26 -4.56
C LYS A 428 15.51 13.55 -3.51
N SER A 429 16.24 14.31 -2.70
CA SER A 429 17.30 13.77 -1.84
C SER A 429 16.77 12.97 -0.65
N ASP A 430 15.54 13.23 -0.20
CA ASP A 430 15.00 12.57 1.00
C ASP A 430 14.77 11.08 0.78
N GLY A 431 14.62 10.64 -0.48
CA GLY A 431 14.54 9.21 -0.82
C GLY A 431 15.81 8.42 -0.48
N PHE A 432 16.93 9.12 -0.24
CA PHE A 432 18.24 8.55 0.08
C PHE A 432 18.68 8.87 1.51
N LEU A 433 17.79 9.44 2.31
CA LEU A 433 18.05 9.80 3.69
C LEU A 433 17.56 8.69 4.63
N LYS A 434 18.43 8.28 5.55
CA LYS A 434 18.04 7.46 6.70
C LYS A 434 18.07 8.34 7.95
N LYS A 435 16.94 8.43 8.64
CA LYS A 435 16.80 9.13 9.90
C LYS A 435 16.76 8.11 11.03
N GLN A 436 17.58 8.32 12.05
CA GLN A 436 17.49 7.60 13.31
C GLN A 436 17.31 8.60 14.44
N VAL A 437 16.39 8.31 15.34
CA VAL A 437 16.10 9.11 16.53
C VAL A 437 16.30 8.22 17.76
N GLU A 438 17.06 8.71 18.73
CA GLU A 438 17.33 8.00 19.98
C GLU A 438 17.10 8.93 21.16
N ILE A 439 16.44 8.44 22.20
CA ILE A 439 16.45 9.07 23.51
C ILE A 439 17.48 8.33 24.34
N GLN A 440 18.50 9.06 24.79
CA GLN A 440 19.62 8.53 25.57
C GLN A 440 19.60 9.12 26.97
N ASP A 441 19.90 8.31 27.99
CA ASP A 441 20.14 8.80 29.34
C ASP A 441 21.47 9.60 29.43
N LEU A 442 21.78 10.14 30.61
CA LEU A 442 23.02 10.89 30.81
C LEU A 442 24.31 10.04 30.66
N ASN A 443 24.21 8.71 30.74
CA ASN A 443 25.31 7.78 30.53
C ASN A 443 25.45 7.35 29.05
N GLY A 444 24.57 7.83 28.16
CA GLY A 444 24.54 7.47 26.74
C GLY A 444 23.82 6.15 26.44
N VAL A 445 23.07 5.60 27.40
CA VAL A 445 22.27 4.39 27.19
C VAL A 445 20.98 4.77 26.46
N VAL A 446 20.72 4.13 25.32
CA VAL A 446 19.50 4.32 24.53
C VAL A 446 18.31 3.72 25.28
N VAL A 447 17.36 4.57 25.69
CA VAL A 447 16.11 4.16 26.37
C VAL A 447 14.93 4.06 25.42
N ALA A 448 14.97 4.76 24.29
CA ALA A 448 14.03 4.60 23.19
C ALA A 448 14.69 4.94 21.86
N SER A 449 14.23 4.30 20.78
CA SER A 449 14.79 4.51 19.44
C SER A 449 13.71 4.34 18.38
N SER A 450 13.78 5.12 17.31
CA SER A 450 12.85 5.03 16.19
C SER A 450 13.45 5.61 14.90
N ASP A 451 13.04 5.06 13.77
CA ASP A 451 13.24 5.62 12.43
C ASP A 451 11.96 6.30 11.89
N GLN A 452 10.89 6.32 12.68
CA GLN A 452 9.58 6.82 12.28
C GLN A 452 9.45 8.33 12.54
N LYS A 453 8.51 8.97 11.83
CA LYS A 453 8.21 10.40 11.99
C LYS A 453 7.45 10.73 13.27
N LYS A 454 6.84 9.73 13.91
CA LYS A 454 6.21 9.83 15.24
C LYS A 454 6.45 8.54 15.99
N PHE A 455 6.66 8.60 17.31
CA PHE A 455 6.75 7.40 18.13
C PHE A 455 6.32 7.65 19.58
N SER A 456 5.88 6.57 20.24
CA SER A 456 5.37 6.60 21.61
C SER A 456 6.48 6.81 22.61
N ILE A 457 6.22 7.67 23.60
CA ILE A 457 7.12 8.00 24.71
C ILE A 457 6.49 7.68 26.07
N LYS A 458 5.40 6.90 26.10
CA LYS A 458 4.68 6.51 27.34
C LYS A 458 5.55 5.91 28.43
N ASN A 459 6.61 5.21 28.03
CA ASN A 459 7.45 4.42 28.93
C ASN A 459 8.75 5.15 29.31
N ILE A 460 8.89 6.42 28.94
CA ILE A 460 10.04 7.24 29.37
C ILE A 460 9.77 7.70 30.80
N ALA A 461 10.69 7.38 31.70
CA ALA A 461 10.60 7.78 33.10
C ALA A 461 10.97 9.26 33.28
N SER A 462 10.58 9.84 34.41
CA SER A 462 11.05 11.16 34.85
C SER A 462 12.58 11.18 34.95
N GLY A 463 13.21 12.24 34.44
CA GLY A 463 14.67 12.37 34.42
C GLY A 463 15.21 13.27 33.31
N GLU A 464 16.53 13.33 33.23
CA GLU A 464 17.25 14.11 32.22
C GLU A 464 17.77 13.19 31.11
N TYR A 465 17.54 13.59 29.86
CA TYR A 465 17.88 12.82 28.67
C TYR A 465 18.46 13.69 27.56
N LYS A 466 19.00 13.02 26.54
CA LYS A 466 19.38 13.61 25.25
C LYS A 466 18.55 12.97 24.15
N LEU A 467 17.89 13.78 23.34
CA LEU A 467 17.34 13.36 22.05
C LEU A 467 18.44 13.50 20.99
N VAL A 468 18.92 12.38 20.48
CA VAL A 468 19.95 12.29 19.45
C VAL A 468 19.29 11.95 18.12
N ILE A 469 19.49 12.81 17.12
CA ILE A 469 18.93 12.64 15.78
C ILE A 469 20.07 12.54 14.80
N THR A 470 20.12 11.44 14.06
CA THR A 470 21.13 11.17 13.04
C THR A 470 20.49 11.13 11.66
N TYR A 471 21.08 11.83 10.71
CA TYR A 471 20.65 11.87 9.31
C TYR A 471 21.78 11.37 8.42
N THR A 472 21.67 10.16 7.91
CA THR A 472 22.65 9.59 6.98
C THR A 472 22.14 9.74 5.55
N PHE A 473 22.83 10.53 4.75
CA PHE A 473 22.60 10.62 3.31
C PHE A 473 23.61 9.76 2.58
N ASP A 474 23.10 8.83 1.76
CA ASP A 474 23.91 7.92 0.97
C ASP A 474 23.20 7.59 -0.34
N LEU A 475 23.68 8.16 -1.45
CA LEU A 475 23.11 7.92 -2.77
C LEU A 475 23.60 6.58 -3.33
N PRO A 476 22.72 5.57 -3.47
CA PRO A 476 23.14 4.27 -3.92
C PRO A 476 23.60 4.30 -5.39
N LYS A 477 24.69 3.59 -5.68
CA LYS A 477 25.22 3.47 -7.05
C LYS A 477 24.17 2.94 -8.04
N SER A 478 23.32 2.01 -7.62
CA SER A 478 22.24 1.47 -8.46
C SER A 478 21.26 2.53 -8.95
N TYR A 479 20.98 3.56 -8.14
CA TYR A 479 20.14 4.68 -8.57
C TYR A 479 20.86 5.54 -9.61
N GLN A 480 22.16 5.81 -9.41
CA GLN A 480 22.96 6.57 -10.36
C GLN A 480 23.04 5.86 -11.72
N ASP A 481 23.30 4.56 -11.71
CA ASP A 481 23.36 3.73 -12.91
C ASP A 481 22.01 3.73 -13.66
N GLU A 482 20.88 3.65 -12.94
CA GLU A 482 19.53 3.75 -13.54
C GLU A 482 19.30 5.12 -14.20
N MET A 483 19.67 6.23 -13.52
CA MET A 483 19.49 7.57 -14.10
C MET A 483 20.34 7.77 -15.36
N LEU A 484 21.54 7.19 -15.41
CA LEU A 484 22.39 7.19 -16.60
C LEU A 484 21.79 6.35 -17.73
N ALA A 485 21.28 5.15 -17.43
CA ALA A 485 20.60 4.31 -18.41
C ALA A 485 19.34 5.00 -18.99
N LEU A 486 18.58 5.73 -18.17
CA LEU A 486 17.45 6.52 -18.64
C LEU A 486 17.89 7.71 -19.52
N GLN A 487 18.99 8.39 -19.17
CA GLN A 487 19.56 9.44 -20.03
C GLN A 487 19.92 8.91 -21.42
N GLU A 488 20.52 7.72 -21.50
CA GLU A 488 20.81 7.05 -22.76
C GLU A 488 19.53 6.65 -23.51
N LYS A 489 18.58 6.02 -22.81
CA LYS A 489 17.27 5.60 -23.36
C LYS A 489 16.50 6.73 -24.01
N TYR A 490 16.52 7.92 -23.42
CA TYR A 490 15.82 9.10 -23.92
C TYR A 490 16.66 9.97 -24.85
N HIS A 491 17.92 9.61 -25.10
CA HIS A 491 18.84 10.34 -25.98
C HIS A 491 19.01 11.83 -25.61
N ILE A 492 19.10 12.12 -24.30
CA ILE A 492 19.30 13.49 -23.79
C ILE A 492 20.64 13.64 -23.08
N LYS A 493 21.03 14.88 -22.80
CA LYS A 493 22.12 15.21 -21.88
C LYS A 493 21.57 16.09 -20.76
N MET A 494 21.53 15.56 -19.54
CA MET A 494 21.05 16.32 -18.38
C MET A 494 21.96 17.51 -18.09
N THR A 495 21.36 18.69 -17.82
CA THR A 495 22.09 19.86 -17.31
C THR A 495 22.29 19.75 -15.80
N ASP A 496 23.03 20.70 -15.22
CA ASP A 496 23.23 20.76 -13.76
C ASP A 496 21.91 20.84 -13.00
N ARG A 497 20.90 21.51 -13.57
CA ARG A 497 19.57 21.63 -12.98
C ARG A 497 18.90 20.27 -12.87
N GLU A 498 18.84 19.49 -13.94
CA GLU A 498 18.17 18.18 -13.92
C GLU A 498 18.92 17.18 -13.04
N ARG A 499 20.26 17.22 -13.07
CA ARG A 499 21.10 16.41 -12.16
C ARG A 499 20.82 16.75 -10.70
N TYR A 500 20.70 18.03 -10.37
CA TYR A 500 20.36 18.47 -9.02
C TYR A 500 18.96 18.04 -8.58
N ILE A 501 17.92 18.25 -9.43
CA ILE A 501 16.55 17.82 -9.13
C ILE A 501 16.52 16.31 -8.82
N LEU A 502 17.25 15.51 -9.59
CA LEU A 502 17.36 14.06 -9.38
C LEU A 502 18.34 13.65 -8.28
N SER A 503 18.93 14.60 -7.54
CA SER A 503 19.90 14.35 -6.47
C SER A 503 21.12 13.56 -6.93
N LEU A 504 21.59 13.80 -8.16
CA LEU A 504 22.80 13.22 -8.74
C LEU A 504 24.04 14.07 -8.52
N GLN A 505 23.87 15.31 -8.07
CA GLN A 505 24.94 16.23 -7.70
C GLN A 505 24.44 17.26 -6.69
N ASP A 506 25.38 17.92 -6.01
CA ASP A 506 25.14 19.13 -5.25
C ASP A 506 24.81 20.32 -6.16
N PHE A 507 24.17 21.35 -5.64
CA PHE A 507 23.92 22.59 -6.38
C PHE A 507 23.73 23.78 -5.45
N SER A 508 23.95 24.98 -5.99
CA SER A 508 23.46 26.23 -5.43
C SER A 508 23.06 27.15 -6.59
N ALA A 509 21.88 27.75 -6.49
CA ALA A 509 21.43 28.75 -7.47
C ALA A 509 22.21 30.07 -7.35
N ASP A 510 22.73 30.36 -6.15
CA ASP A 510 23.59 31.50 -5.87
C ASP A 510 25.05 31.01 -5.77
N PRO A 511 25.94 31.41 -6.71
CA PRO A 511 27.34 31.02 -6.69
C PRO A 511 28.10 31.45 -5.42
N SER A 512 27.59 32.42 -4.67
CA SER A 512 28.19 32.86 -3.40
C SER A 512 27.80 31.97 -2.21
N MET A 513 26.77 31.14 -2.36
CA MET A 513 26.28 30.23 -1.34
C MET A 513 26.89 28.84 -1.49
N PRO A 514 27.12 28.11 -0.39
CA PRO A 514 27.58 26.73 -0.43
C PRO A 514 26.63 25.84 -1.22
N ARG A 515 27.20 25.00 -2.08
CA ARG A 515 26.46 23.94 -2.78
C ARG A 515 26.10 22.85 -1.77
N HIS A 516 24.88 22.33 -1.89
CA HIS A 516 24.40 21.27 -1.01
C HIS A 516 23.75 20.15 -1.82
N TRP A 517 23.87 18.92 -1.34
CA TRP A 517 23.07 17.78 -1.79
C TRP A 517 21.67 17.84 -1.20
N ARG A 518 21.53 18.43 -0.01
CA ARG A 518 20.27 18.52 0.73
C ARG A 518 20.30 19.68 1.70
N GLU A 519 19.16 20.35 1.81
CA GLU A 519 18.82 21.34 2.83
C GLU A 519 17.42 20.97 3.36
N THR A 520 17.27 20.89 4.68
CA THR A 520 15.99 20.51 5.30
C THR A 520 15.78 21.19 6.63
N ARG A 521 14.55 21.64 6.84
CA ARG A 521 14.07 22.11 8.12
C ARG A 521 13.37 20.97 8.87
N GLU A 522 13.82 20.70 10.08
CA GLU A 522 13.15 19.80 11.01
C GLU A 522 12.21 20.62 11.90
N MET A 523 11.03 20.07 12.21
CA MET A 523 10.12 20.58 13.24
C MET A 523 9.80 19.45 14.21
N ILE A 524 10.17 19.64 15.46
CA ILE A 524 9.95 18.66 16.53
C ILE A 524 8.92 19.24 17.50
N TYR A 525 7.86 18.48 17.74
CA TYR A 525 6.82 18.82 18.70
C TYR A 525 6.97 17.91 19.92
N PHE A 526 7.18 18.53 21.07
CA PHE A 526 7.38 17.81 22.34
C PHE A 526 6.07 17.72 23.12
N PRO A 527 6.00 16.91 24.18
CA PRO A 527 4.92 17.02 25.18
C PRO A 527 4.98 18.36 25.91
N PRO A 528 3.84 18.97 26.29
CA PRO A 528 3.83 20.31 26.87
C PRO A 528 4.58 20.40 28.20
N GLU A 529 4.68 19.30 28.93
CA GLU A 529 5.32 19.20 30.23
C GLU A 529 6.84 18.94 30.19
N TRP A 530 7.38 18.54 29.03
CA TRP A 530 8.83 18.36 28.87
C TRP A 530 9.52 19.72 28.79
N LYS A 531 10.73 19.83 29.35
CA LYS A 531 11.55 21.03 29.18
C LYS A 531 12.65 20.78 28.18
N ILE A 532 12.82 21.73 27.27
CA ILE A 532 13.84 21.69 26.23
C ILE A 532 15.04 22.53 26.69
N GLY A 533 16.20 21.88 26.74
CA GLY A 533 17.48 22.50 27.09
C GLY A 533 18.29 22.90 25.86
N ALA A 534 19.62 22.80 25.98
CA ALA A 534 20.55 23.18 24.91
C ALA A 534 20.46 22.24 23.70
N ILE A 535 20.74 22.81 22.52
CA ILE A 535 20.77 22.09 21.24
C ILE A 535 22.18 22.21 20.65
N HIS A 536 22.76 21.10 20.22
CA HIS A 536 24.11 21.01 19.68
C HIS A 536 24.17 20.11 18.44
N GLY A 537 25.19 20.27 17.59
CA GLY A 537 25.43 19.41 16.44
C GLY A 537 25.32 20.13 15.09
N ASP A 538 25.00 19.36 14.05
CA ASP A 538 25.09 19.77 12.65
C ASP A 538 23.82 20.48 12.15
N PHE A 539 23.67 21.76 12.53
CA PHE A 539 22.63 22.66 12.05
C PHE A 539 23.19 24.07 11.77
N ARG A 540 22.52 24.82 10.87
CA ARG A 540 22.86 26.21 10.56
C ARG A 540 22.15 27.20 11.47
N GLU A 541 20.88 26.92 11.76
CA GLU A 541 20.00 27.77 12.56
C GLU A 541 19.02 26.91 13.33
N TYR A 542 18.54 27.40 14.47
CA TYR A 542 17.48 26.78 15.24
C TYR A 542 16.65 27.84 15.97
N ALA A 543 15.42 27.47 16.30
CA ALA A 543 14.52 28.29 17.08
C ALA A 543 13.54 27.41 17.87
N SER A 544 13.10 27.89 19.03
CA SER A 544 11.93 27.33 19.73
C SER A 544 10.65 28.00 19.24
N PHE A 545 9.54 27.26 19.26
CA PHE A 545 8.23 27.79 18.90
C PHE A 545 7.14 27.25 19.84
N ASN A 546 6.02 27.97 19.93
CA ASN A 546 4.84 27.57 20.67
C ASN A 546 3.67 27.43 19.71
N ALA A 547 3.23 26.21 19.46
CA ALA A 547 2.00 25.91 18.73
C ALA A 547 0.78 25.96 19.68
N ASP A 548 -0.42 25.96 19.09
CA ASP A 548 -1.67 26.09 19.85
C ASP A 548 -1.96 24.89 20.79
N PHE A 549 -1.26 23.77 20.60
CA PHE A 549 -1.46 22.51 21.33
C PHE A 549 -0.19 22.00 22.03
N THR A 550 0.98 22.55 21.72
CA THR A 550 2.26 22.20 22.38
C THR A 550 3.37 23.18 22.01
N HIS A 551 4.56 23.00 22.57
CA HIS A 551 5.78 23.69 22.20
C HIS A 551 6.73 22.78 21.38
N GLY A 552 7.71 23.40 20.72
CA GLY A 552 8.59 22.69 19.82
C GLY A 552 9.91 23.38 19.53
N VAL A 553 10.73 22.69 18.75
CA VAL A 553 12.01 23.17 18.21
C VAL A 553 12.02 22.98 16.72
N THR A 554 12.56 23.96 16.01
CA THR A 554 12.92 23.82 14.61
C THR A 554 14.40 24.08 14.41
N TYR A 555 15.02 23.36 13.48
CA TYR A 555 16.37 23.65 13.03
C TYR A 555 16.54 23.34 11.54
N LEU A 556 17.49 24.02 10.91
CA LEU A 556 17.88 23.81 9.52
C LEU A 556 19.19 23.03 9.46
N THR A 557 19.20 21.90 8.75
CA THR A 557 20.38 21.07 8.53
C THR A 557 20.71 20.96 7.05
N GLU A 558 22.00 20.85 6.74
CA GLU A 558 22.53 20.81 5.38
C GLU A 558 23.56 19.72 5.21
N ILE A 559 23.55 19.09 4.04
CA ILE A 559 24.51 18.06 3.67
C ILE A 559 25.21 18.52 2.40
N THR A 560 26.51 18.77 2.50
CA THR A 560 27.35 19.26 1.39
C THR A 560 28.18 18.15 0.73
N GLN A 561 28.18 16.94 1.31
CA GLN A 561 28.96 15.79 0.84
C GLN A 561 28.09 14.53 0.74
N ASN A 562 28.52 13.55 -0.06
CA ASN A 562 27.83 12.29 -0.25
C ASN A 562 28.86 11.14 -0.38
N PRO A 563 28.83 10.11 0.50
CA PRO A 563 27.93 9.96 1.63
C PRO A 563 28.30 10.89 2.80
N HIS A 564 27.33 11.21 3.66
CA HIS A 564 27.57 12.02 4.86
C HIS A 564 26.52 11.76 5.94
N THR A 565 26.90 11.99 7.19
CA THR A 565 26.02 11.82 8.35
C THR A 565 26.04 13.08 9.21
N ASN A 566 24.89 13.73 9.32
CA ASN A 566 24.68 14.82 10.28
C ASN A 566 24.13 14.27 11.59
N ARG A 567 24.48 14.90 12.70
CA ARG A 567 24.01 14.55 14.04
C ARG A 567 23.60 15.79 14.82
N VAL A 568 22.41 15.76 15.42
CA VAL A 568 21.86 16.82 16.28
C VAL A 568 21.52 16.21 17.64
N GLU A 569 21.88 16.90 18.72
CA GLU A 569 21.55 16.56 20.10
C GLU A 569 20.68 17.66 20.72
N ILE A 570 19.62 17.26 21.43
CA ILE A 570 18.75 18.17 22.18
C ILE A 570 18.66 17.65 23.61
N GLN A 571 19.03 18.49 24.59
CA GLN A 571 18.82 18.18 26.00
C GLN A 571 17.32 18.29 26.33
N ILE A 572 16.80 17.31 27.05
CA ILE A 572 15.40 17.28 27.46
C ILE A 572 15.26 16.84 28.92
N SER A 573 14.36 17.49 29.65
CA SER A 573 13.99 17.12 31.01
C SER A 573 12.53 16.63 31.01
N VAL A 574 12.34 15.38 31.42
CA VAL A 574 11.04 14.70 31.51
C VAL A 574 10.57 14.80 32.97
N PRO A 575 9.38 15.36 33.23
CA PRO A 575 8.89 15.60 34.59
C PRO A 575 8.60 14.34 35.38
#